data_AF-A0A429MI50-F1
#
_entry.id   AF-A0A429MI50-F1
#
_cell.length_a   1.000
_cell.length_b   1.000
_cell.length_c   1.000
_cell.angle_alpha   90.00
_cell.angle_beta   90.00
_cell.angle_gamma   90.00
#
_symmetry.space_group_name_H-M   'P 1'
#
loop_
_entity.id
_entity.type
_entity.pdbx_description
1 polymer ?
#
loop_
_entity_poly.entity_id
_entity_poly.type
_entity_poly.pdbx_seq_one_letter_code
_entity_poly.pdbx_strand_id
1 'polypeptide(L)'
;GAVLVAIGIACFLMQIIVGFLQRHQNMDYTGDPWDARTLEWATSSPAPFYNFAHEPDASGIDRFWTDKENGVAYARNTKYEDIHMPTDRAAGFVIAMFITLLGFALIWHIWWLVVVSFVAAVVSLIVSSFTKNVDYYVPAAEVERIENERYALLEKHLKKD
;
A
#
# COMPACT_ATOMS: atom_id res chain seq x y z
N GLY A 1 11.64 -12.23 33.94
CA GLY A 1 11.04 -12.63 32.65
C GLY A 1 9.96 -11.66 32.22
N ALA A 2 8.71 -11.86 32.67
CA ALA A 2 7.54 -11.09 32.21
C ALA A 2 7.65 -9.56 32.34
N VAL A 3 8.21 -9.05 33.44
CA VAL A 3 8.40 -7.60 33.64
C VAL A 3 9.34 -7.00 32.58
N LEU A 4 10.41 -7.71 32.19
CA LEU A 4 11.32 -7.25 31.13
C LEU A 4 10.64 -7.22 29.77
N VAL A 5 9.77 -8.21 29.49
CA VAL A 5 8.96 -8.23 28.27
C VAL A 5 7.99 -7.05 28.24
N ALA A 6 7.33 -6.74 29.37
CA ALA A 6 6.43 -5.59 29.47
C ALA A 6 7.15 -4.26 29.23
N ILE A 7 8.37 -4.09 29.75
CA ILE A 7 9.21 -2.93 29.47
C ILE A 7 9.56 -2.86 27.98
N GLY A 8 9.91 -3.99 27.35
CA GLY A 8 10.16 -4.06 25.91
C GLY A 8 8.96 -3.60 25.07
N ILE A 9 7.74 -4.05 25.43
CA ILE A 9 6.50 -3.62 24.77
C ILE A 9 6.28 -2.11 24.96
N ALA A 10 6.51 -1.59 26.17
CA ALA A 10 6.38 -0.15 26.44
C ALA A 10 7.37 0.68 25.60
N CYS A 11 8.62 0.24 25.48
CA CYS A 11 9.62 0.88 24.61
C CYS A 11 9.21 0.84 23.14
N PHE A 12 8.67 -0.28 22.65
CA PHE A 12 8.17 -0.40 21.27
C PHE A 12 7.01 0.57 20.98
N LEU A 13 6.05 0.66 21.89
CA LEU A 13 4.94 1.63 21.77
C LEU A 13 5.47 3.08 21.78
N MET A 14 6.43 3.39 22.67
CA MET A 14 7.06 4.71 22.73
C MET A 14 7.78 5.04 21.41
N GLN A 15 8.49 4.08 20.81
CA GLN A 15 9.17 4.25 19.53
C GLN A 15 8.17 4.61 18.41
N ILE A 16 7.03 3.93 18.33
CA ILE A 16 5.98 4.25 17.34
C ILE A 16 5.41 5.65 17.58
N ILE A 17 5.09 5.99 18.84
CA ILE A 17 4.49 7.29 19.19
C ILE A 17 5.45 8.44 18.85
N VAL A 18 6.71 8.35 19.28
CA VAL A 18 7.71 9.39 19.02
C VAL A 18 7.99 9.49 17.51
N GLY A 19 8.09 8.36 16.81
CA GLY A 19 8.26 8.33 15.35
C GLY A 19 7.12 9.04 14.62
N PHE A 20 5.87 8.83 15.05
CA PHE A 20 4.72 9.53 14.47
C PHE A 20 4.72 11.03 14.79
N LEU A 21 5.01 11.42 16.04
CA LEU A 21 5.04 12.82 16.45
C LEU A 21 6.15 13.61 15.73
N GLN A 22 7.29 12.97 15.46
CA GLN A 22 8.45 13.60 14.81
C GLN A 22 8.52 13.33 13.29
N ARG A 23 7.46 12.74 12.69
CA ARG A 23 7.48 12.31 11.27
C ARG A 23 7.94 13.41 10.30
N HIS A 24 7.54 14.65 10.53
CA HIS A 24 7.86 15.77 9.64
C HIS A 24 9.35 16.16 9.64
N GLN A 25 10.08 15.81 10.69
CA GLN A 25 11.52 16.08 10.81
C GLN A 25 12.38 14.97 10.20
N ASN A 26 11.83 13.75 10.15
CA ASN A 26 12.54 12.53 9.77
C ASN A 26 11.96 11.91 8.48
N MET A 27 11.44 12.74 7.56
CA MET A 27 10.90 12.23 6.30
C MET A 27 12.03 11.87 5.33
N ASP A 28 11.86 10.73 4.67
CA ASP A 28 12.62 10.38 3.48
C ASP A 28 12.04 11.10 2.27
N TYR A 29 12.90 11.71 1.46
CA TYR A 29 12.54 12.45 0.25
C TYR A 29 13.06 11.78 -1.03
N THR A 30 13.90 10.74 -0.94
CA THR A 30 14.47 10.06 -2.10
C THR A 30 13.67 8.81 -2.49
N GLY A 31 13.08 8.13 -1.51
CA GLY A 31 12.51 6.79 -1.68
C GLY A 31 13.45 5.67 -1.23
N ASP A 32 14.72 5.99 -0.97
CA ASP A 32 15.76 5.04 -0.61
C ASP A 32 16.60 5.59 0.57
N PRO A 33 16.09 5.50 1.82
CA PRO A 33 16.80 5.99 3.00
C PRO A 33 17.95 5.07 3.45
N TRP A 34 18.10 3.89 2.85
CA TRP A 34 19.06 2.86 3.28
C TRP A 34 20.09 2.49 2.23
N ASP A 35 20.08 3.13 1.06
CA ASP A 35 20.85 2.69 -0.12
C ASP A 35 20.60 1.19 -0.39
N ALA A 36 19.33 0.84 -0.60
CA ALA A 36 18.87 -0.54 -0.70
C ALA A 36 18.87 -1.06 -2.15
N ARG A 37 18.62 -2.36 -2.34
CA ARG A 37 18.95 -3.08 -3.59
C ARG A 37 17.77 -3.41 -4.50
N THR A 38 16.60 -3.50 -3.90
CA THR A 38 15.38 -4.07 -4.47
C THR A 38 14.43 -2.96 -4.96
N LEU A 39 13.46 -3.32 -5.80
CA LEU A 39 12.65 -2.36 -6.54
C LEU A 39 11.70 -1.51 -5.67
N GLU A 40 11.35 -1.94 -4.46
CA GLU A 40 10.51 -1.14 -3.56
C GLU A 40 11.15 0.22 -3.22
N TRP A 41 12.49 0.27 -3.19
CA TRP A 41 13.28 1.49 -2.95
C TRP A 41 13.46 2.35 -4.21
N ALA A 42 12.99 1.85 -5.35
CA ALA A 42 12.91 2.60 -6.60
C ALA A 42 11.60 3.40 -6.72
N THR A 43 10.74 3.41 -5.69
CA THR A 43 9.49 4.20 -5.65
C THR A 43 9.67 5.50 -4.84
N SER A 44 8.68 6.39 -4.83
CA SER A 44 8.72 7.56 -3.95
C SER A 44 8.41 7.20 -2.49
N SER A 45 8.74 8.10 -1.57
CA SER A 45 8.31 8.03 -0.17
C SER A 45 7.27 9.12 0.12
N PRO A 46 5.98 8.78 0.35
CA PRO A 46 5.35 7.45 0.22
C PRO A 46 5.20 7.01 -1.24
N ALA A 47 5.03 5.69 -1.46
CA ALA A 47 4.82 5.14 -2.79
C ALA A 47 3.50 5.64 -3.38
N PRO A 48 3.43 5.88 -4.71
CA PRO A 48 2.18 6.25 -5.36
C PRO A 48 1.22 5.06 -5.32
N PHE A 49 -0.09 5.33 -5.40
CA PHE A 49 -1.13 4.29 -5.27
C PHE A 49 -1.12 3.26 -6.42
N TYR A 50 -0.46 3.57 -7.54
CA TYR A 50 -0.20 2.65 -8.66
C TYR A 50 1.17 1.94 -8.59
N ASN A 51 1.95 2.16 -7.52
CA ASN A 51 3.33 1.70 -7.33
C ASN A 51 4.35 2.20 -8.37
N PHE A 52 4.29 1.68 -9.59
CA PHE A 52 5.21 2.05 -10.68
C PHE A 52 4.43 2.58 -11.88
N ALA A 53 4.84 3.73 -12.41
CA ALA A 53 4.24 4.30 -13.62
C ALA A 53 4.52 3.45 -14.88
N HIS A 54 5.63 2.70 -14.87
CA HIS A 54 6.01 1.73 -15.90
C HIS A 54 6.46 0.45 -15.24
N GLU A 55 6.19 -0.68 -15.88
CA GLU A 55 6.63 -1.97 -15.39
C GLU A 55 8.18 -2.03 -15.38
N PRO A 56 8.80 -2.24 -14.21
CA PRO A 56 10.25 -2.30 -14.12
C PRO A 56 10.78 -3.60 -14.74
N ASP A 57 11.95 -3.52 -15.37
CA ASP A 57 12.64 -4.70 -15.91
C ASP A 57 13.15 -5.59 -14.76
N ALA A 58 12.60 -6.80 -14.63
CA ALA A 58 12.98 -7.74 -13.56
C ALA A 58 14.11 -8.71 -13.98
N SER A 59 15.02 -8.30 -14.87
CA SER A 59 16.10 -9.15 -15.40
C SER A 59 17.15 -9.64 -14.38
N GLY A 60 16.94 -9.44 -13.08
CA GLY A 60 17.84 -9.86 -12.00
C GLY A 60 17.23 -9.64 -10.62
N ILE A 61 17.85 -10.25 -9.59
CA ILE A 61 17.37 -10.18 -8.19
C ILE A 61 17.54 -8.76 -7.63
N ASP A 62 18.68 -8.12 -7.90
CA ASP A 62 19.04 -6.79 -7.39
C ASP A 62 19.06 -5.76 -8.53
N ARG A 63 18.00 -5.72 -9.36
CA ARG A 63 17.98 -4.84 -10.54
C ARG A 63 18.24 -3.38 -10.19
N PHE A 64 17.56 -2.87 -9.17
CA PHE A 64 17.69 -1.47 -8.76
C PHE A 64 19.13 -1.13 -8.33
N TRP A 65 19.82 -2.06 -7.68
CA TRP A 65 21.24 -1.91 -7.36
C TRP A 65 22.11 -1.77 -8.61
N THR A 66 21.94 -2.67 -9.59
CA THR A 66 22.68 -2.62 -10.85
C THR A 66 22.38 -1.34 -11.63
N ASP A 67 21.14 -0.87 -11.63
CA ASP A 67 20.78 0.39 -12.27
C ASP A 67 21.40 1.61 -11.56
N LYS A 68 21.61 1.55 -10.23
CA LYS A 68 22.34 2.59 -9.48
C LYS A 68 23.82 2.61 -9.83
N GLU A 69 24.46 1.44 -9.88
CA GLU A 69 25.87 1.30 -10.28
C GLU A 69 26.12 1.78 -11.73
N ASN A 70 25.14 1.55 -12.62
CA ASN A 70 25.19 2.00 -14.01
C ASN A 70 24.73 3.46 -14.20
N GLY A 71 24.28 4.14 -13.15
CA GLY A 71 23.83 5.54 -13.21
C GLY A 71 22.49 5.77 -13.95
N VAL A 72 21.67 4.73 -14.10
CA VAL A 72 20.39 4.76 -14.82
C VAL A 72 19.16 4.58 -13.92
N ALA A 73 19.34 4.33 -12.62
CA ALA A 73 18.25 4.05 -11.66
C ALA A 73 17.15 5.10 -11.60
N TYR A 74 17.47 6.37 -11.84
CA TYR A 74 16.53 7.50 -11.76
C TYR A 74 16.30 8.18 -13.10
N ALA A 75 16.47 7.44 -14.20
CA ALA A 75 16.18 7.96 -15.53
C ALA A 75 14.73 8.45 -15.62
N ARG A 76 14.53 9.63 -16.22
CA ARG A 76 13.21 10.23 -16.37
C ARG A 76 12.49 9.63 -17.58
N ASN A 77 11.30 9.11 -17.35
CA ASN A 77 10.47 8.60 -18.43
C ASN A 77 9.89 9.77 -19.23
N THR A 78 9.80 9.60 -20.55
CA THR A 78 9.39 10.65 -21.49
C THR A 78 7.93 10.56 -21.92
N LYS A 79 7.27 9.44 -21.65
CA LYS A 79 5.88 9.17 -22.01
C LYS A 79 5.22 8.40 -20.89
N TYR A 80 4.04 8.82 -20.50
CA TYR A 80 3.19 8.14 -19.53
C TYR A 80 1.95 7.61 -20.25
N GLU A 81 1.40 6.51 -19.75
CA GLU A 81 0.20 5.86 -20.26
C GLU A 81 -0.89 5.86 -19.18
N ASP A 82 -2.14 5.69 -19.61
CA ASP A 82 -3.26 5.58 -18.68
C ASP A 82 -3.15 4.26 -17.90
N ILE A 83 -3.21 4.34 -16.56
CA ILE A 83 -3.08 3.18 -15.68
C ILE A 83 -4.47 2.70 -15.26
N HIS A 84 -4.77 1.43 -15.51
CA HIS A 84 -6.00 0.79 -15.03
C HIS A 84 -5.87 0.43 -13.55
N MET A 85 -6.82 0.89 -12.73
CA MET A 85 -6.82 0.66 -11.29
C MET A 85 -8.18 0.14 -10.80
N PRO A 86 -8.20 -0.78 -9.82
CA PRO A 86 -9.43 -1.25 -9.21
C PRO A 86 -10.02 -0.19 -8.26
N THR A 87 -11.34 -0.10 -8.19
CA THR A 87 -12.05 0.75 -7.22
C THR A 87 -12.19 0.07 -5.86
N ASP A 88 -12.20 0.85 -4.79
CA ASP A 88 -12.50 0.39 -3.44
C ASP A 88 -13.88 -0.28 -3.35
N ARG A 89 -13.98 -1.37 -2.59
CA ARG A 89 -15.24 -2.09 -2.37
C ARG A 89 -15.51 -2.40 -0.90
N ALA A 90 -16.66 -1.95 -0.42
CA ALA A 90 -17.14 -2.24 0.93
C ALA A 90 -17.66 -3.69 1.11
N ALA A 91 -17.84 -4.45 0.01
CA ALA A 91 -18.45 -5.78 0.05
C ALA A 91 -17.70 -6.76 0.98
N GLY A 92 -16.36 -6.74 0.98
CA GLY A 92 -15.56 -7.59 1.86
C GLY A 92 -15.83 -7.32 3.34
N PHE A 93 -15.92 -6.03 3.73
CA PHE A 93 -16.23 -5.63 5.09
C PHE A 93 -17.65 -6.05 5.52
N VAL A 94 -18.64 -5.85 4.65
CA VAL A 94 -20.04 -6.23 4.92
C VAL A 94 -20.19 -7.74 5.11
N ILE A 95 -19.57 -8.54 4.23
CA ILE A 95 -19.59 -10.00 4.34
C ILE A 95 -18.91 -10.46 5.63
N ALA A 96 -17.77 -9.87 5.99
CA ALA A 96 -17.06 -10.18 7.24
C ALA A 96 -17.96 -9.95 8.46
N MET A 97 -18.70 -8.84 8.51
CA MET A 97 -19.65 -8.56 9.60
C MET A 97 -20.75 -9.62 9.72
N PHE A 98 -21.33 -10.08 8.60
CA PHE A 98 -22.32 -11.15 8.63
C PHE A 98 -21.73 -12.49 9.09
N ILE A 99 -20.51 -12.83 8.66
CA ILE A 99 -19.81 -14.03 9.12
C ILE A 99 -19.50 -13.95 10.61
N THR A 100 -19.12 -12.78 11.14
CA THR A 100 -18.92 -12.58 12.58
C THR A 100 -20.21 -12.81 13.36
N LEU A 101 -21.34 -12.26 12.88
CA LEU A 101 -22.67 -12.49 13.49
C LEU A 101 -23.08 -13.97 13.43
N LEU A 102 -22.79 -14.65 12.32
CA LEU A 102 -23.02 -16.09 12.15
C LEU A 102 -22.22 -16.91 13.19
N GLY A 103 -20.92 -16.63 13.32
CA GLY A 103 -20.06 -17.29 14.30
C GLY A 103 -20.55 -17.09 15.74
N PHE A 104 -20.93 -15.85 16.09
CA PHE A 104 -21.53 -15.54 17.40
C PHE A 104 -22.84 -16.32 17.63
N ALA A 105 -23.73 -16.36 16.63
CA ALA A 105 -25.01 -17.05 16.73
C ALA A 105 -24.84 -18.58 16.91
N LEU A 106 -23.86 -19.18 16.24
CA LEU A 106 -23.55 -20.60 16.38
C LEU A 106 -23.05 -20.96 17.78
N ILE A 107 -22.17 -20.13 18.37
CA ILE A 107 -21.64 -20.33 19.73
C ILE A 107 -22.77 -20.30 20.77
N TRP A 108 -23.74 -19.40 20.61
CA TRP A 108 -24.84 -19.20 21.56
C TRP A 108 -26.12 -19.98 21.21
N HIS A 109 -26.07 -20.88 20.22
CA HIS A 109 -27.22 -21.66 19.75
C HIS A 109 -28.45 -20.82 19.34
N ILE A 110 -28.23 -19.62 18.80
CA ILE A 110 -29.30 -18.71 18.35
C ILE A 110 -29.66 -19.03 16.89
N TRP A 111 -30.41 -20.13 16.69
CA TRP A 111 -30.63 -20.71 15.35
C TRP A 111 -31.30 -19.78 14.33
N TRP A 112 -32.22 -18.90 14.75
CA TRP A 112 -32.83 -17.95 13.82
C TRP A 112 -31.79 -16.96 13.26
N LEU A 113 -30.85 -16.51 14.11
CA LEU A 113 -29.80 -15.58 13.73
C LEU A 113 -28.75 -16.27 12.84
N VAL A 114 -28.48 -17.56 13.05
CA VAL A 114 -27.66 -18.38 12.15
C VAL A 114 -28.23 -18.34 10.72
N VAL A 115 -29.53 -18.62 10.57
CA VAL A 115 -30.17 -18.61 9.25
C VAL A 115 -30.12 -17.22 8.62
N VAL A 116 -30.48 -16.17 9.37
CA VAL A 116 -30.49 -14.79 8.86
C VAL A 116 -29.10 -14.33 8.43
N SER A 117 -28.09 -14.52 9.28
CA SER A 117 -26.71 -14.09 8.99
C SER A 117 -26.08 -14.87 7.84
N PHE A 118 -26.34 -16.18 7.74
CA PHE A 118 -25.88 -17.00 6.63
C PHE A 118 -26.50 -16.55 5.29
N VAL A 119 -27.83 -16.37 5.27
CA VAL A 119 -28.52 -15.86 4.07
C VAL A 119 -28.03 -14.47 3.70
N ALA A 120 -27.86 -13.57 4.67
CA ALA A 120 -27.35 -12.22 4.43
C ALA A 120 -25.92 -12.22 3.86
N ALA A 121 -25.03 -13.09 4.34
CA ALA A 121 -23.68 -13.26 3.80
C ALA A 121 -23.71 -13.76 2.35
N VAL A 122 -24.51 -14.79 2.05
CA VAL A 122 -24.66 -15.34 0.69
C VAL A 122 -25.25 -14.30 -0.26
N VAL A 123 -26.32 -13.61 0.14
CA VAL A 123 -26.95 -12.56 -0.67
C VAL A 123 -25.94 -11.43 -0.94
N SER A 124 -25.18 -11.00 0.06
CA SER A 124 -24.17 -9.95 -0.09
C SER A 124 -23.07 -10.34 -1.09
N LEU A 125 -22.63 -11.60 -1.05
CA LEU A 125 -21.67 -12.14 -2.01
C LEU A 125 -22.24 -12.16 -3.43
N ILE A 126 -23.49 -12.63 -3.60
CA ILE A 126 -24.18 -12.64 -4.89
C ILE A 126 -24.29 -11.22 -5.44
N VAL A 127 -24.81 -10.27 -4.65
CA VAL A 127 -24.94 -8.86 -5.06
C VAL A 127 -23.58 -8.26 -5.43
N SER A 128 -22.54 -8.54 -4.65
CA SER A 128 -21.18 -8.08 -4.94
C SER A 128 -20.64 -8.63 -6.26
N SER A 129 -20.96 -9.88 -6.61
CA SER A 129 -20.53 -10.53 -7.86
C SER A 129 -21.11 -9.85 -9.11
N PHE A 130 -22.32 -9.29 -9.03
CA PHE A 130 -22.96 -8.58 -10.14
C PHE A 130 -22.51 -7.12 -10.33
N THR A 131 -21.57 -6.64 -9.52
CA THR A 131 -21.08 -5.25 -9.62
C THR A 131 -20.22 -5.07 -10.87
N LYS A 132 -20.61 -4.14 -11.75
CA LYS A 132 -19.93 -3.86 -13.03
C LYS A 132 -18.90 -2.74 -12.98
N ASN A 133 -19.08 -1.76 -12.10
CA ASN A 133 -18.12 -0.67 -11.93
C ASN A 133 -17.04 -1.12 -10.95
N VAL A 134 -15.99 -1.72 -11.48
CA VAL A 134 -14.95 -2.41 -10.69
C VAL A 134 -13.59 -1.71 -10.78
N ASP A 135 -13.47 -0.83 -11.76
CA ASP A 135 -12.24 -0.27 -12.25
C ASP A 135 -12.44 1.17 -12.75
N TYR A 136 -11.32 1.88 -12.79
CA TYR A 136 -11.20 3.21 -13.35
C TYR A 136 -9.82 3.37 -13.99
N TYR A 137 -9.66 4.39 -14.82
CA TYR A 137 -8.37 4.74 -15.40
C TYR A 137 -7.82 5.99 -14.73
N VAL A 138 -6.54 5.94 -14.36
CA VAL A 138 -5.75 7.09 -13.96
C VAL A 138 -5.17 7.71 -15.23
N PRO A 139 -5.53 8.96 -15.58
CA PRO A 139 -5.04 9.59 -16.80
C PRO A 139 -3.52 9.77 -16.79
N ALA A 140 -2.88 9.60 -17.94
CA ALA A 140 -1.43 9.78 -18.10
C ALA A 140 -0.94 11.15 -17.62
N ALA A 141 -1.75 12.20 -17.78
CA ALA A 141 -1.43 13.55 -17.32
C ALA A 141 -1.32 13.64 -15.78
N GLU A 142 -2.12 12.86 -15.05
CA GLU A 142 -2.06 12.82 -13.59
C GLU A 142 -0.86 12.01 -13.11
N VAL A 143 -0.56 10.89 -13.77
CA VAL A 143 0.66 10.10 -13.53
C VAL A 143 1.91 10.96 -13.77
N GLU A 144 1.95 11.68 -14.89
CA GLU A 144 3.04 12.59 -15.21
C GLU A 144 3.22 13.68 -14.14
N ARG A 145 2.13 14.26 -13.63
CA ARG A 145 2.19 15.25 -12.56
C ARG A 145 2.84 14.68 -11.30
N ILE A 146 2.40 13.51 -10.86
CA ILE A 146 2.91 12.84 -9.64
C ILE A 146 4.39 12.48 -9.79
N GLU A 147 4.77 11.87 -10.92
CA GLU A 147 6.17 11.50 -11.16
C GLU A 147 7.08 12.74 -11.30
N ASN A 148 6.60 13.82 -11.92
CA ASN A 148 7.35 15.07 -12.02
C ASN A 148 7.60 15.71 -10.65
N GLU A 149 6.62 15.67 -9.74
CA GLU A 149 6.78 16.11 -8.35
C GLU A 149 7.84 15.28 -7.63
N ARG A 150 7.82 13.96 -7.84
CA ARG A 150 8.86 13.05 -7.32
C ARG A 150 10.24 13.40 -7.86
N TYR A 151 10.42 13.55 -9.17
CA TYR A 151 11.72 13.89 -9.76
C TYR A 151 12.24 15.25 -9.27
N ALA A 152 11.35 16.24 -9.07
CA ALA A 152 11.73 17.54 -8.51
C ALA A 152 12.24 17.42 -7.07
N LEU A 153 11.62 16.57 -6.24
CA LEU A 153 12.11 16.27 -4.89
C LEU A 153 13.44 15.52 -4.93
N LEU A 154 13.58 14.53 -5.81
CA LEU A 154 14.79 13.74 -5.96
C LEU A 154 15.97 14.62 -6.38
N GLU A 155 15.81 15.46 -7.41
CA GLU A 155 16.86 16.37 -7.88
C GLU A 155 17.34 17.34 -6.79
N LYS A 156 16.44 17.76 -5.90
CA LYS A 156 16.76 18.66 -4.78
C LYS A 156 17.61 17.99 -3.70
N HIS A 157 17.40 16.70 -3.45
CA HIS A 157 18.06 15.98 -2.35
C HIS A 157 19.27 15.18 -2.81
N LEU A 158 19.25 14.62 -4.01
CA LEU A 158 20.33 13.78 -4.55
C LEU A 158 21.56 14.59 -5.01
N LYS A 159 21.41 15.90 -5.29
CA LYS A 159 22.54 16.81 -5.59
C LYS A 159 23.21 17.41 -4.34
N LYS A 160 22.62 17.19 -3.17
CA LYS A 160 23.08 17.80 -1.91
C LYS A 160 24.08 16.92 -1.16
N ASP A 161 24.12 15.64 -1.49
CA ASP A 161 25.07 14.63 -1.01
C ASP A 161 26.18 14.38 -2.04
#